data_AF-A0A2H5WB76-F1
#
_entry.id   AF-A0A2H5WB76-F1
#
_cell.length_a   1.000
_cell.length_b   1.000
_cell.length_c   1.000
_cell.angle_alpha   90.00
_cell.angle_beta   90.00
_cell.angle_gamma   90.00
#
_symmetry.space_group_name_H-M   'P 1'
#
loop_
_entity.id
_entity.type
_entity.pdbx_description
1 polymer ?
#
loop_
_entity_poly.entity_id
_entity_poly.type
_entity_poly.pdbx_seq_one_letter_code
_entity_poly.pdbx_strand_id
1 'polypeptide(L)'
;MGRGRVSVRAAALVDGVALAAFVLVGAAEHGEGFAPGALVRTGLPLLVAWVAVAAVLGTYRRVGWATLALTWLLAVPLGLVLRSAIRGGPWGRGLLVFGGVAMAFTLVFLVAGRLALLGLGALQARRAGAGRRDDG
;
A
#
# COMPACT_ATOMS: atom_id res chain seq x y z
N MET A 1 -19.19 -2.07 20.51
CA MET A 1 -17.88 -1.44 20.20
C MET A 1 -17.87 -0.90 18.77
N GLY A 2 -18.36 0.32 18.56
CA GLY A 2 -18.35 0.95 17.23
C GLY A 2 -17.00 1.63 17.00
N ARG A 3 -15.99 0.89 16.53
CA ARG A 3 -14.79 1.53 15.95
C ARG A 3 -15.26 2.36 14.75
N GLY A 4 -14.94 3.65 14.73
CA GLY A 4 -15.26 4.53 13.61
C GLY A 4 -14.94 3.82 12.30
N ARG A 5 -15.94 3.63 11.44
CA ARG A 5 -15.76 2.92 10.17
C ARG A 5 -14.71 3.71 9.38
N VAL A 6 -13.52 3.13 9.25
CA VAL A 6 -12.47 3.68 8.39
C VAL A 6 -13.06 3.86 7.00
N SER A 7 -13.01 5.09 6.49
CA SER A 7 -13.52 5.39 5.15
C SER A 7 -12.81 4.51 4.12
N VAL A 8 -13.58 3.83 3.27
CA VAL A 8 -13.08 3.05 2.13
C VAL A 8 -12.15 3.89 1.24
N ARG A 9 -12.52 5.16 1.01
CA ARG A 9 -11.71 6.08 0.20
C ARG A 9 -10.39 6.40 0.88
N ALA A 10 -10.41 6.67 2.19
CA ALA A 10 -9.20 6.93 2.96
C ALA A 10 -8.27 5.71 2.99
N ALA A 11 -8.85 4.52 3.15
CA ALA A 11 -8.15 3.24 3.06
C ALA A 11 -7.44 3.06 1.71
N ALA A 12 -8.15 3.29 0.60
CA ALA A 12 -7.58 3.17 -0.74
C ALA A 12 -6.48 4.20 -1.03
N LEU A 13 -6.67 5.45 -0.58
CA LEU A 13 -5.66 6.50 -0.71
C LEU A 13 -4.40 6.17 0.09
N VAL A 14 -4.56 5.73 1.34
CA VAL A 14 -3.42 5.36 2.20
C VAL A 14 -2.62 4.20 1.62
N ASP A 15 -3.28 3.16 1.12
CA ASP A 15 -2.60 2.04 0.48
C ASP A 15 -1.87 2.49 -0.80
N GLY A 16 -2.51 3.32 -1.62
CA GLY A 16 -1.89 3.87 -2.82
C GLY A 16 -0.65 4.72 -2.51
N VAL A 17 -0.73 5.60 -1.50
CA VAL A 17 0.39 6.42 -1.03
C VAL A 17 1.50 5.54 -0.45
N ALA A 18 1.16 4.51 0.32
CA ALA A 18 2.13 3.58 0.89
C ALA A 18 2.93 2.84 -0.20
N LEU A 19 2.25 2.36 -1.25
CA LEU A 19 2.92 1.71 -2.38
C LEU A 19 3.74 2.69 -3.22
N ALA A 20 3.26 3.91 -3.44
CA ALA A 20 4.01 4.95 -4.12
C ALA A 20 5.26 5.34 -3.32
N ALA A 21 5.17 5.46 -2.00
CA ALA A 21 6.30 5.73 -1.12
C ALA A 21 7.35 4.62 -1.21
N PHE A 22 6.94 3.35 -1.21
CA PHE A 22 7.84 2.22 -1.44
C PHE A 22 8.60 2.35 -2.76
N VAL A 23 7.90 2.67 -3.87
CA VAL A 23 8.54 2.84 -5.18
C VAL A 23 9.56 3.98 -5.17
N LEU A 24 9.20 5.11 -4.56
CA LEU A 24 10.07 6.30 -4.49
C LEU A 24 11.31 6.04 -3.65
N VAL A 25 11.15 5.43 -2.47
CA VAL A 25 12.28 5.06 -1.61
C VAL A 25 13.18 4.04 -2.32
N GLY A 26 12.59 3.01 -2.93
CA GLY A 26 13.35 2.03 -3.70
C GLY A 26 14.15 2.65 -4.85
N ALA A 27 13.55 3.60 -5.59
CA ALA A 27 14.24 4.30 -6.67
C ALA A 27 15.38 5.20 -6.18
N ALA A 28 15.20 5.88 -5.04
CA ALA A 28 16.24 6.70 -4.42
C ALA A 28 17.44 5.86 -3.98
N GLU A 29 17.19 4.73 -3.32
CA GLU A 29 18.25 3.83 -2.82
C GLU A 29 19.04 3.15 -3.94
N HIS A 30 18.42 2.90 -5.10
CA HIS A 30 19.09 2.25 -6.24
C HIS A 30 19.81 3.25 -7.16
N GLY A 31 19.81 4.55 -6.86
CA GLY A 31 20.47 5.57 -7.67
C GLY A 31 19.88 5.72 -9.09
N GLU A 32 18.68 5.16 -9.35
CA GLU A 32 18.01 5.25 -10.66
C GLU A 32 17.52 6.68 -10.97
N GLY A 33 17.65 7.61 -10.00
CA GLY A 33 17.16 8.98 -10.07
C GLY A 33 15.63 9.04 -10.08
N PHE A 34 15.07 10.24 -9.89
CA PHE A 34 13.62 10.46 -9.96
C PHE A 34 13.12 10.63 -11.40
N ALA A 35 13.78 9.98 -12.37
CA ALA A 35 13.40 10.08 -13.77
C ALA A 35 11.96 9.55 -13.95
N PRO A 36 11.01 10.36 -14.45
CA PRO A 36 9.60 9.98 -14.52
C PRO A 36 9.37 8.67 -15.27
N GLY A 37 10.12 8.43 -16.36
CA GLY A 37 10.03 7.20 -17.14
C GLY A 37 10.47 5.94 -16.37
N ALA A 38 11.50 6.05 -15.52
CA ALA A 38 11.98 4.93 -14.70
C ALA A 38 11.00 4.62 -13.56
N LEU A 39 10.45 5.66 -12.93
CA LEU A 39 9.42 5.55 -11.91
C LEU A 39 8.13 4.91 -12.47
N VAL A 40 7.69 5.31 -13.66
CA VAL A 40 6.53 4.72 -14.32
C VAL A 40 6.77 3.24 -14.63
N ARG A 41 7.89 2.88 -15.26
CA ARG A 41 8.18 1.46 -15.60
C ARG A 41 8.37 0.57 -14.37
N THR A 42 8.64 1.15 -13.21
CA THR A 42 8.89 0.42 -11.96
C THR A 42 7.65 0.36 -11.07
N GLY A 43 6.97 1.48 -10.88
CA GLY A 43 5.83 1.62 -9.98
C GLY A 43 4.48 1.32 -10.63
N LEU A 44 4.29 1.65 -11.90
CA LEU A 44 3.00 1.43 -12.58
C LEU A 44 2.59 -0.05 -12.58
N PRO A 45 3.48 -1.02 -12.86
CA PRO A 45 3.12 -2.44 -12.82
C PRO A 45 2.56 -2.89 -11.47
N LEU A 46 3.18 -2.42 -10.38
CA LEU A 46 2.75 -2.73 -9.02
C LEU A 46 1.39 -2.08 -8.69
N LEU A 47 1.21 -0.80 -9.02
CA LEU A 47 -0.05 -0.10 -8.76
C LEU A 47 -1.20 -0.69 -9.58
N VAL A 48 -0.97 -1.03 -10.84
CA VAL A 48 -1.98 -1.69 -11.69
C VAL A 48 -2.35 -3.06 -11.14
N ALA A 49 -1.35 -3.88 -10.77
CA ALA A 49 -1.60 -5.19 -10.15
C ALA A 49 -2.38 -5.05 -8.84
N TRP A 50 -2.03 -4.06 -8.01
CA TRP A 50 -2.74 -3.78 -6.76
C TRP A 50 -4.21 -3.43 -6.99
N VAL A 51 -4.50 -2.47 -7.86
CA VAL A 51 -5.87 -2.06 -8.14
C VAL A 51 -6.69 -3.22 -8.71
N ALA A 52 -6.11 -3.99 -9.65
CA ALA A 52 -6.79 -5.14 -10.25
C ALA A 52 -7.15 -6.20 -9.21
N VAL A 53 -6.17 -6.64 -8.41
CA VAL A 53 -6.39 -7.65 -7.36
C VAL A 53 -7.32 -7.12 -6.26
N ALA A 54 -7.16 -5.86 -5.84
CA ALA A 54 -8.01 -5.26 -4.82
C ALA A 54 -9.48 -5.15 -5.27
N ALA A 55 -9.72 -4.91 -6.57
CA ALA A 55 -11.05 -4.91 -7.16
C ALA A 55 -11.67 -6.32 -7.15
N VAL A 56 -10.90 -7.34 -7.50
CA VAL A 56 -11.34 -8.75 -7.50
C VAL A 56 -11.63 -9.25 -6.08
N LEU A 57 -10.74 -9.00 -5.13
CA LEU A 57 -10.88 -9.46 -3.74
C LEU A 57 -11.80 -8.58 -2.89
N GLY A 58 -12.25 -7.44 -3.42
CA GLY A 58 -13.14 -6.53 -2.70
C GLY A 58 -12.50 -5.89 -1.46
N THR A 59 -11.19 -5.64 -1.49
CA THR A 59 -10.38 -5.05 -0.40
C THR A 59 -10.96 -3.72 0.08
N TYR A 60 -11.53 -2.97 -0.87
CA TYR A 60 -12.17 -1.69 -0.63
C TYR A 60 -13.70 -1.79 -0.57
N ARG A 61 -14.29 -2.99 -0.60
CA ARG A 61 -15.72 -3.20 -0.28
C ARG A 61 -15.91 -3.46 1.22
N ARG A 62 -14.98 -4.20 1.83
CA ARG A 62 -14.92 -4.43 3.27
C ARG A 62 -13.47 -4.26 3.73
N VAL A 63 -13.18 -3.11 4.34
CA VAL A 63 -11.85 -2.80 4.86
C VAL A 63 -11.53 -3.74 6.02
N GLY A 64 -10.50 -4.57 5.86
CA GLY A 64 -10.07 -5.52 6.88
C GLY A 64 -8.66 -6.03 6.65
N TRP A 65 -8.04 -6.56 7.69
CA TRP A 65 -6.66 -7.08 7.64
C TRP A 65 -6.53 -8.34 6.78
N ALA A 66 -7.55 -9.22 6.79
CA ALA A 66 -7.55 -10.44 5.98
C ALA A 66 -7.60 -10.13 4.48
N THR A 67 -8.50 -9.23 4.06
CA THR A 67 -8.59 -8.82 2.64
C THR A 67 -7.33 -8.08 2.19
N LEU A 68 -6.75 -7.23 3.05
CA LEU A 68 -5.47 -6.59 2.79
C LEU A 68 -4.33 -7.60 2.61
N ALA A 69 -4.21 -8.59 3.50
CA ALA A 69 -3.16 -9.61 3.45
C ALA A 69 -3.28 -10.46 2.17
N LEU A 70 -4.50 -10.86 1.79
CA LEU A 70 -4.74 -11.60 0.55
C LEU A 70 -4.43 -10.75 -0.69
N THR A 71 -4.81 -9.47 -0.70
CA THR A 71 -4.45 -8.55 -1.79
C THR A 71 -2.95 -8.39 -1.89
N TRP A 72 -2.26 -8.17 -0.78
CA TRP A 72 -0.81 -8.04 -0.74
C TRP A 72 -0.10 -9.28 -1.26
N LEU A 73 -0.52 -10.47 -0.81
CA LEU A 73 0.07 -11.73 -1.20
C LEU A 73 -0.05 -12.03 -2.69
N LEU A 74 -1.07 -11.49 -3.37
CA LEU A 74 -1.28 -11.71 -4.81
C LEU A 74 -0.78 -10.54 -5.67
N ALA A 75 -1.11 -9.30 -5.28
CA ALA A 75 -0.82 -8.11 -6.06
C ALA A 75 0.67 -7.80 -6.14
N VAL A 76 1.39 -7.92 -5.02
CA VAL A 76 2.81 -7.58 -5.00
C VAL A 76 3.61 -8.55 -5.87
N PRO A 77 3.48 -9.89 -5.72
CA PRO A 77 4.17 -10.81 -6.64
C PRO A 77 3.78 -10.60 -8.10
N LEU A 78 2.49 -10.38 -8.39
CA LEU A 78 2.03 -10.09 -9.75
C LEU A 78 2.69 -8.83 -10.33
N GLY A 79 2.74 -7.75 -9.56
CA GLY A 79 3.39 -6.50 -9.96
C GLY A 79 4.89 -6.67 -10.23
N LEU A 80 5.57 -7.47 -9.43
CA LEU A 80 7.01 -7.76 -9.59
C LEU A 80 7.29 -8.60 -10.84
N VAL A 81 6.44 -9.58 -11.14
CA VAL A 81 6.51 -10.38 -12.38
C VAL A 81 6.28 -9.49 -13.59
N LEU A 82 5.23 -8.65 -13.58
CA LEU A 82 4.97 -7.70 -14.66
C LEU A 82 6.14 -6.73 -14.87
N ARG A 83 6.67 -6.16 -13.79
CA ARG A 83 7.87 -5.29 -13.85
C ARG A 83 9.04 -6.02 -14.52
N SER A 84 9.30 -7.26 -14.13
CA SER A 84 10.40 -8.05 -14.67
C SER A 84 10.19 -8.37 -16.14
N ALA A 85 8.95 -8.67 -16.56
CA ALA A 85 8.60 -8.84 -17.96
C ALA A 85 8.87 -7.56 -18.78
N ILE A 86 8.47 -6.40 -18.26
CA ILE A 86 8.63 -5.09 -18.93
C ILE A 86 10.10 -4.65 -19.01
N ARG A 87 10.89 -4.92 -17.96
CA ARG A 87 12.31 -4.55 -17.89
C ARG A 87 13.24 -5.59 -18.54
N GLY A 88 12.74 -6.77 -18.91
CA GLY A 88 13.55 -7.87 -19.45
C GLY A 88 14.28 -8.70 -18.38
N GLY A 89 13.91 -8.58 -17.11
CA GLY A 89 14.52 -9.26 -15.96
C GLY A 89 14.53 -8.36 -14.72
N PRO A 90 15.10 -8.83 -13.60
CA PRO A 90 15.76 -10.13 -13.39
C PRO A 90 14.76 -11.29 -13.21
N TRP A 91 15.21 -12.52 -13.52
CA TRP A 91 14.43 -13.76 -13.36
C TRP A 91 15.09 -14.71 -12.35
N GLY A 92 14.37 -15.77 -11.95
CA GLY A 92 14.89 -16.80 -11.04
C GLY A 92 15.27 -16.23 -9.67
N ARG A 93 16.52 -16.46 -9.23
CA ARG A 93 17.00 -16.03 -7.92
C ARG A 93 16.91 -14.51 -7.71
N GLY A 94 17.17 -13.72 -8.75
CA GLY A 94 17.08 -12.25 -8.66
C GLY A 94 15.66 -11.78 -8.35
N LEU A 95 14.65 -12.40 -8.99
CA LEU A 95 13.24 -12.13 -8.72
C LEU A 95 12.84 -12.56 -7.30
N LEU A 96 13.37 -13.69 -6.82
CA LEU A 96 13.07 -14.18 -5.46
C LEU A 96 13.65 -13.27 -4.37
N VAL A 97 14.90 -12.86 -4.48
CA VAL A 97 15.55 -11.97 -3.49
C VAL A 97 14.91 -10.58 -3.52
N PHE A 98 14.80 -9.98 -4.71
CA PHE A 98 14.14 -8.69 -4.88
C PHE A 98 12.68 -8.75 -4.42
N GLY A 99 11.99 -9.84 -4.76
CA GLY A 99 10.60 -10.05 -4.36
C GLY A 99 10.43 -10.20 -2.86
N GLY A 100 11.32 -10.92 -2.18
CA GLY A 100 11.32 -11.02 -0.71
C GLY A 100 11.46 -9.65 -0.04
N VAL A 101 12.42 -8.84 -0.49
CA VAL A 101 12.62 -7.48 0.00
C VAL A 101 11.39 -6.61 -0.30
N ALA A 102 10.90 -6.62 -1.54
CA ALA A 102 9.72 -5.85 -1.93
C ALA A 102 8.47 -6.24 -1.13
N MET A 103 8.25 -7.53 -0.90
CA MET A 103 7.15 -8.05 -0.07
C MET A 103 7.26 -7.51 1.37
N ALA A 104 8.44 -7.58 1.97
CA ALA A 104 8.66 -7.12 3.34
C ALA A 104 8.44 -5.59 3.47
N PHE A 105 9.06 -4.79 2.61
CA PHE A 105 8.94 -3.34 2.68
C PHE A 105 7.52 -2.88 2.35
N THR A 106 6.89 -3.41 1.31
CA THR A 106 5.48 -3.06 1.00
C THR A 106 4.56 -3.41 2.15
N LEU A 107 4.77 -4.53 2.85
CA LEU A 107 4.00 -4.88 4.03
C LEU A 107 4.18 -3.84 5.15
N VAL A 108 5.42 -3.42 5.43
CA VAL A 108 5.72 -2.38 6.43
C VAL A 108 5.01 -1.07 6.09
N PHE A 109 5.12 -0.59 4.84
CA PHE A 109 4.47 0.65 4.40
C PHE A 109 2.94 0.57 4.51
N LEU A 110 2.33 -0.54 4.06
CA LEU A 110 0.89 -0.75 4.12
C LEU A 110 0.40 -0.80 5.58
N VAL A 111 1.04 -1.60 6.43
CA VAL A 111 0.67 -1.73 7.83
C VAL A 111 0.84 -0.39 8.55
N ALA A 112 1.97 0.30 8.36
CA ALA A 112 2.21 1.61 8.95
C ALA A 112 1.14 2.63 8.52
N GLY A 113 0.82 2.69 7.23
CA GLY A 113 -0.24 3.56 6.72
C GLY A 113 -1.60 3.25 7.34
N ARG A 114 -1.97 1.97 7.44
CA ARG A 114 -3.23 1.54 8.05
C ARG A 114 -3.32 1.85 9.54
N LEU A 115 -2.24 1.65 10.28
CA LEU A 115 -2.16 2.01 11.69
C LEU A 115 -2.24 3.52 11.90
N ALA A 116 -1.56 4.31 11.06
CA ALA A 116 -1.66 5.77 11.08
C ALA A 116 -3.10 6.24 10.82
N LEU A 117 -3.78 5.66 9.82
CA LEU A 117 -5.18 5.97 9.53
C LEU A 117 -6.11 5.67 10.71
N LEU A 118 -5.92 4.52 11.36
CA LEU A 118 -6.68 4.13 12.56
C LEU A 118 -6.40 5.07 13.75
N GLY A 119 -5.13 5.43 13.96
CA GLY A 119 -4.71 6.34 15.02
C GLY A 119 -5.29 7.75 14.85
N LEU A 120 -5.24 8.31 13.64
CA LEU A 120 -5.82 9.62 13.32
C LEU A 120 -7.34 9.64 13.57
N GLY A 121 -8.06 8.60 13.16
CA GLY A 121 -9.49 8.46 13.42
C GLY A 121 -9.82 8.38 14.92
N ALA A 122 -8.99 7.67 15.70
CA ALA A 122 -9.15 7.61 17.15
C ALA A 122 -8.92 8.97 17.83
N LEU A 123 -7.90 9.72 17.40
CA LEU A 123 -7.59 11.06 17.93
C LEU A 123 -8.72 12.06 17.64
N GLN A 124 -9.29 12.04 16.43
CA GLN A 124 -10.42 12.90 16.07
C GLN A 124 -11.66 12.60 16.91
N ALA A 125 -11.98 11.32 17.14
CA ALA A 125 -13.09 10.93 18.00
C ALA A 125 -12.91 11.40 19.46
N ARG A 126 -11.68 11.35 19.99
CA ARG A 126 -11.37 11.85 21.35
C ARG A 126 -11.58 13.37 21.46
N ARG A 127 -11.15 14.15 20.45
CA ARG A 127 -11.34 15.61 20.43
C ARG A 127 -12.82 16.00 20.38
N ALA A 128 -13.62 15.32 19.56
CA ALA A 128 -15.06 15.60 19.45
C ALA A 128 -15.84 15.26 20.75
N GLY A 129 -15.35 14.28 21.53
CA GLY A 129 -15.94 13.94 22.82
C GLY A 129 -15.56 14.88 23.96
N ALA A 130 -14.43 15.59 23.87
CA ALA A 130 -14.01 16.58 24.86
C ALA A 130 -14.80 17.88 24.74
N GLY A 131 -14.92 18.46 23.53
CA GLY A 131 -15.64 19.74 23.35
C GLY A 131 -17.13 19.68 23.71
N ARG A 132 -17.78 18.52 23.62
CA ARG A 132 -19.19 18.35 24.02
C ARG A 132 -19.41 18.39 25.54
N ARG A 133 -18.37 18.23 26.36
CA ARG A 133 -18.48 18.25 27.83
C ARG A 133 -18.34 19.66 28.41
N ASP A 134 -17.80 20.59 27.63
CA ASP A 134 -17.56 21.97 28.06
C ASP A 134 -18.78 22.88 27.77
N ASP A 135 -19.74 22.39 26.96
CA ASP A 135 -20.95 23.13 26.51
C ASP A 135 -22.25 22.76 27.29
N GLY A 136 -22.17 21.99 28.37
CA GLY A 136 -23.33 21.54 29.16
C GLY A 136 -23.15 21.75 30.65
#